data_AF-A0A367A2L3-F1
#
_entry.id   AF-A0A367A2L3-F1
#
_cell.length_a   1.000
_cell.length_b   1.000
_cell.length_c   1.000
_cell.angle_alpha   90.00
_cell.angle_beta   90.00
_cell.angle_gamma   90.00
#
_symmetry.space_group_name_H-M   'P 1'
#
loop_
_entity.id
_entity.type
_entity.pdbx_description
1 polymer ?
#
loop_
_entity_poly.entity_id
_entity_poly.type
_entity_poly.pdbx_seq_one_letter_code
_entity_poly.pdbx_strand_id
1 'polypeptide(L)'
;MSAATGDARNDTVAEVRAVVDEMRAEMADWDPANPQTRVLAGFIRLLELAVHDAAGVEAQNERTRRRAEVVGGDGHTWVMHHQEWSVAIGIADAWRDGHQ
;
A
#
# COMPACT_ATOMS: atom_id res chain seq x y z
N MET A 1 20.46 -2.80 -15.76
CA MET A 1 20.27 -1.99 -14.54
C MET A 1 18.77 -1.88 -14.21
N SER A 2 18.12 -2.92 -13.70
CA SER A 2 16.67 -2.85 -13.39
C SER A 2 16.27 -3.77 -12.22
N ALA A 3 17.03 -3.72 -11.13
CA ALA A 3 16.66 -4.36 -9.86
C ALA A 3 16.20 -3.35 -8.80
N ALA A 4 16.61 -2.07 -8.93
CA ALA A 4 16.41 -1.06 -7.89
C ALA A 4 14.95 -0.59 -7.70
N THR A 5 14.10 -0.71 -8.73
CA THR A 5 12.70 -0.24 -8.66
C THR A 5 11.75 -1.22 -7.97
N GLY A 6 12.15 -2.50 -7.84
CA GLY A 6 11.38 -3.51 -7.12
C GLY A 6 11.53 -3.39 -5.60
N ASP A 7 12.74 -3.13 -5.12
CA ASP A 7 13.02 -2.93 -3.69
C ASP A 7 12.34 -1.67 -3.14
N ALA A 8 12.52 -0.53 -3.81
CA ALA A 8 11.95 0.74 -3.33
C ALA A 8 10.41 0.72 -3.20
N ARG A 9 9.72 -0.10 -4.01
CA ARG A 9 8.25 -0.22 -3.96
C ARG A 9 7.78 -1.17 -2.86
N ASN A 10 8.49 -2.28 -2.65
CA ASN A 10 8.25 -3.18 -1.52
C ASN A 10 8.44 -2.48 -0.18
N ASP A 11 9.44 -1.59 -0.11
CA ASP A 11 9.68 -0.74 1.05
C ASP A 11 8.47 0.16 1.34
N THR A 12 7.88 0.77 0.30
CA THR A 12 6.68 1.63 0.46
C THR A 12 5.46 0.85 0.96
N VAL A 13 5.25 -0.40 0.54
CA VAL A 13 4.12 -1.22 1.02
C VAL A 13 4.29 -1.59 2.49
N ALA A 14 5.51 -1.95 2.90
CA ALA A 14 5.82 -2.22 4.29
C ALA A 14 5.63 -0.97 5.17
N GLU A 15 6.03 0.20 4.66
CA GLU A 15 5.84 1.48 5.35
C GLU A 15 4.37 1.85 5.56
N VAL A 16 3.52 1.69 4.54
CA VAL A 16 2.08 1.96 4.67
C VAL A 16 1.43 0.99 5.68
N ARG A 17 1.86 -0.27 5.73
CA ARG A 17 1.41 -1.23 6.76
C ARG A 17 1.79 -0.79 8.17
N ALA A 18 3.02 -0.32 8.37
CA ALA A 18 3.46 0.17 9.66
C ALA A 18 2.61 1.34 10.14
N VAL A 19 2.26 2.28 9.24
CA VAL A 19 1.36 3.39 9.57
C VAL A 19 -0.04 2.91 9.92
N VAL A 20 -0.60 1.93 9.20
CA VAL A 20 -1.89 1.32 9.56
C VAL A 20 -1.85 0.73 10.97
N ASP A 21 -0.77 0.04 11.32
CA ASP A 21 -0.61 -0.57 12.64
C ASP A 21 -0.48 0.51 13.75
N GLU A 22 0.26 1.59 13.49
CA GLU A 22 0.37 2.76 14.38
C GLU A 22 -0.99 3.42 14.62
N MET A 23 -1.71 3.73 13.53
CA MET A 23 -3.04 4.34 13.60
C MET A 23 -4.01 3.46 14.42
N ARG A 24 -3.99 2.13 14.20
CA ARG A 24 -4.84 1.20 14.96
C ARG A 24 -4.48 1.14 16.43
N ALA A 25 -3.18 1.14 16.75
CA ALA A 25 -2.71 1.11 18.12
C ALA A 25 -3.14 2.36 18.89
N GLU A 26 -3.00 3.54 18.29
CA GLU A 26 -3.42 4.80 18.89
C GLU A 26 -4.93 4.88 19.08
N MET A 27 -5.69 4.40 18.09
CA MET A 27 -7.15 4.46 18.11
C MET A 27 -7.82 3.36 18.95
N ALA A 28 -7.06 2.45 19.56
CA ALA A 28 -7.61 1.25 20.20
C ALA A 28 -8.69 1.54 21.26
N ASP A 29 -8.52 2.63 22.02
CA ASP A 29 -9.43 3.02 23.11
C ASP A 29 -10.35 4.20 22.74
N TRP A 30 -10.36 4.63 21.48
CA TRP A 30 -11.14 5.79 21.05
C TRP A 30 -12.62 5.44 20.92
N ASP A 31 -13.51 6.37 21.26
CA ASP A 31 -14.96 6.17 21.14
C ASP A 31 -15.37 6.00 19.65
N PRO A 32 -15.92 4.84 19.23
CA PRO A 32 -16.35 4.60 17.85
C PRO A 32 -17.58 5.44 17.45
N ALA A 33 -18.28 6.06 18.41
CA ALA A 33 -19.35 7.01 18.12
C ALA A 33 -18.83 8.40 17.72
N ASN A 34 -17.58 8.75 18.07
CA ASN A 34 -16.97 10.02 17.73
C ASN A 34 -16.78 10.12 16.19
N PRO A 35 -17.29 11.18 15.53
CA PRO A 35 -17.11 11.40 14.10
C PRO A 35 -15.64 11.35 13.64
N GLN A 36 -14.70 11.84 14.44
CA GLN A 36 -13.28 11.83 14.10
C GLN A 36 -12.72 10.40 14.06
N THR A 37 -13.06 9.58 15.06
CA THR A 37 -12.68 8.15 15.08
C THR A 37 -13.21 7.43 13.85
N ARG A 38 -14.44 7.72 13.41
CA ARG A 38 -15.02 7.12 12.19
C ARG A 38 -14.29 7.54 10.91
N VAL A 39 -13.86 8.79 10.82
CA VAL A 39 -13.09 9.29 9.67
C VAL A 39 -11.74 8.58 9.61
N LEU A 40 -11.01 8.49 10.72
CA LEU A 40 -9.72 7.82 10.77
C LEU A 40 -9.85 6.31 10.48
N ALA A 41 -10.89 5.66 10.98
CA ALA A 41 -11.19 4.27 10.64
C ALA A 41 -11.41 4.10 9.12
N GLY A 42 -12.03 5.09 8.48
CA GLY A 42 -12.15 5.15 7.02
C GLY A 42 -10.80 5.26 6.31
N PHE A 43 -9.88 6.10 6.81
CA PHE A 43 -8.53 6.21 6.26
C PHE A 43 -7.73 4.92 6.43
N ILE A 44 -7.76 4.31 7.61
CA ILE A 44 -7.15 2.99 7.85
C ILE A 44 -7.66 1.98 6.82
N ARG A 45 -8.99 1.97 6.57
CA ARG A 45 -9.57 1.05 5.59
C ARG A 45 -9.09 1.31 4.16
N LEU A 46 -8.92 2.57 3.78
CA LEU A 46 -8.37 2.94 2.46
C LEU A 46 -6.92 2.48 2.30
N LEU A 47 -6.08 2.66 3.33
CA LEU A 47 -4.70 2.20 3.33
C LEU A 47 -4.60 0.68 3.20
N GLU A 48 -5.42 -0.07 3.94
CA GLU A 48 -5.48 -1.54 3.84
C GLU A 48 -5.85 -2.03 2.44
N LEU A 49 -6.83 -1.37 1.81
CA LEU A 49 -7.25 -1.71 0.45
C LEU A 49 -6.12 -1.45 -0.55
N ALA A 50 -5.42 -0.31 -0.42
CA ALA A 50 -4.28 0.03 -1.25
C ALA A 50 -3.15 -1.00 -1.11
N VAL A 51 -2.84 -1.44 0.11
CA VAL A 51 -1.85 -2.49 0.37
C VAL A 51 -2.26 -3.85 -0.22
N HIS A 52 -3.54 -4.20 -0.13
CA HIS A 52 -4.05 -5.45 -0.71
C HIS A 52 -3.97 -5.42 -2.25
N ASP A 53 -4.34 -4.30 -2.87
CA ASP A 53 -4.21 -4.12 -4.34
C ASP A 53 -2.75 -4.22 -4.78
N ALA A 54 -1.83 -3.60 -4.03
CA ALA A 54 -0.38 -3.69 -4.26
C ALA A 54 0.11 -5.13 -4.34
N ALA A 55 -0.22 -5.92 -3.32
CA ALA A 55 0.16 -7.33 -3.25
C ALA A 55 -0.47 -8.15 -4.38
N GLY A 56 -1.71 -7.83 -4.77
CA GLY A 56 -2.40 -8.47 -5.90
C GLY A 56 -1.71 -8.22 -7.24
N VAL A 57 -1.33 -6.96 -7.49
CA VAL A 57 -0.60 -6.53 -8.70
C VAL A 57 0.79 -7.17 -8.75
N GLU A 58 1.52 -7.21 -7.64
CA GLU A 58 2.82 -7.88 -7.54
C GLU A 58 2.71 -9.37 -7.84
N ALA A 59 1.73 -10.06 -7.25
CA ALA A 59 1.50 -11.47 -7.53
C ALA A 59 1.14 -11.72 -9.01
N GLN A 60 0.38 -10.80 -9.63
CA GLN A 60 0.08 -10.87 -11.05
C GLN A 60 1.32 -10.65 -11.91
N ASN A 61 2.15 -9.66 -11.58
CA ASN A 61 3.40 -9.38 -12.27
C ASN A 61 4.37 -10.56 -12.21
N GLU A 62 4.50 -11.17 -11.03
CA GLU A 62 5.34 -12.34 -10.84
C GLU A 62 4.86 -13.53 -11.67
N ARG A 63 3.54 -13.77 -11.74
CA ARG A 63 2.97 -14.80 -12.63
C ARG A 63 3.25 -14.48 -14.10
N THR A 64 3.10 -13.23 -14.51
CA THR A 64 3.35 -12.81 -15.90
C THR A 64 4.82 -12.98 -16.27
N ARG A 65 5.75 -12.61 -15.37
CA ARG A 65 7.19 -12.81 -15.54
C ARG A 65 7.52 -14.30 -15.70
N ARG A 66 7.06 -15.15 -14.78
CA ARG A 66 7.26 -16.62 -14.88
C ARG A 66 6.71 -17.20 -16.19
N ARG A 67 5.56 -16.71 -16.64
CA ARG A 67 4.97 -17.15 -17.92
C ARG A 67 5.85 -16.72 -19.09
N ALA A 68 6.31 -15.48 -19.12
CA ALA A 68 7.16 -14.94 -20.18
C ALA A 68 8.50 -15.68 -20.30
N GLU A 69 9.10 -16.07 -19.18
CA GLU A 69 10.32 -16.90 -19.13
C GLU A 69 10.15 -18.25 -19.83
N VAL A 70 8.95 -18.82 -19.82
CA VAL A 70 8.66 -20.12 -20.45
C VAL A 70 8.29 -19.99 -21.93
N VAL A 71 7.57 -18.94 -22.31
CA VAL A 71 7.04 -18.79 -23.68
C VAL A 71 7.85 -17.84 -24.57
N GLY A 72 8.97 -17.28 -24.07
CA GLY A 72 9.80 -16.32 -24.81
C GLY A 72 9.14 -14.96 -25.04
N GLY A 73 8.14 -14.60 -24.22
CA GLY A 73 7.45 -13.32 -24.29
C GLY A 73 8.21 -12.20 -23.57
N ASP A 74 7.82 -10.95 -23.78
CA ASP A 74 8.44 -9.76 -23.16
C ASP A 74 8.16 -9.60 -21.66
N GLY A 75 7.13 -10.27 -21.14
CA GLY A 75 6.77 -10.23 -19.72
C GLY A 75 6.18 -8.90 -19.26
N HIS A 76 5.43 -8.19 -20.12
CA HIS A 76 4.76 -6.94 -19.74
C HIS A 76 4.00 -7.03 -18.41
N THR A 77 4.44 -6.23 -17.43
CA THR A 77 3.87 -6.15 -16.09
C THR A 77 2.88 -5.00 -15.97
N TRP A 78 1.93 -5.16 -15.06
CA TRP A 78 0.95 -4.15 -14.69
C TRP A 78 1.48 -3.36 -13.51
N VAL A 79 1.23 -2.06 -13.48
CA VAL A 79 1.55 -1.22 -12.32
C VAL A 79 0.22 -0.87 -11.66
N MET A 80 0.15 -0.85 -10.32
CA MET A 80 -1.07 -0.41 -9.62
C MET A 80 -1.58 0.89 -10.22
N HIS A 81 -2.91 1.06 -10.26
CA HIS A 81 -3.52 2.32 -10.66
C HIS A 81 -2.95 3.44 -9.80
N HIS A 82 -2.14 4.30 -10.42
CA HIS A 82 -1.21 5.21 -9.76
C HIS A 82 -1.88 6.15 -8.74
N GLN A 83 -3.17 6.41 -8.89
CA GLN A 83 -3.92 7.37 -8.07
C GLN A 83 -4.23 6.85 -6.67
N GLU A 84 -4.70 5.61 -6.54
CA GLU A 84 -5.10 5.05 -5.24
C GLU A 84 -3.88 4.82 -4.34
N TRP A 85 -2.79 4.31 -4.92
CA TRP A 85 -1.53 4.16 -4.20
C TRP A 85 -0.90 5.50 -3.79
N SER A 86 -1.00 6.54 -4.65
CA SER A 86 -0.48 7.88 -4.30
C SER A 86 -1.28 8.53 -3.18
N VAL A 87 -2.60 8.30 -3.13
CA VAL A 87 -3.45 8.78 -2.02
C VAL A 87 -3.06 8.06 -0.72
N ALA A 88 -2.82 6.75 -0.78
CA ALA A 88 -2.40 5.98 0.39
C ALA A 88 -1.05 6.48 0.96
N ILE A 89 -0.07 6.73 0.09
CA ILE A 89 1.21 7.35 0.49
C ILE A 89 0.96 8.72 1.13
N GLY A 90 0.17 9.59 0.49
CA GLY A 90 -0.09 10.93 1.03
C GLY A 90 -0.80 10.93 2.39
N ILE A 91 -1.71 9.97 2.64
CA ILE A 91 -2.33 9.79 3.96
C ILE A 91 -1.28 9.30 4.98
N ALA A 92 -0.43 8.35 4.60
CA ALA A 92 0.59 7.81 5.48
C ALA A 92 1.65 8.85 5.87
N ASP A 93 2.07 9.68 4.91
CA ASP A 93 2.99 10.80 5.13
C ASP A 93 2.35 11.85 6.04
N ALA A 94 1.12 12.26 5.76
CA ALA A 94 0.41 13.23 6.59
C ALA A 94 0.22 12.75 8.05
N TRP A 95 0.01 11.45 8.25
CA TRP A 95 -0.02 10.86 9.58
C TRP A 95 1.33 11.01 10.28
N ARG A 96 2.42 10.62 9.62
CA ARG A 96 3.78 10.70 10.19
C ARG A 96 4.19 12.15 10.50
N ASP A 97 3.92 13.09 9.61
CA ASP A 97 4.23 14.51 9.80
C ASP A 97 3.49 15.10 11.02
N GLY A 98 2.28 14.63 11.31
CA GLY A 98 1.52 15.03 12.50
C GLY A 98 2.09 14.52 13.83
N HIS A 99 3.04 13.58 13.78
CA HIS A 99 3.63 12.91 14.94
C HIS A 99 5.12 13.25 15.17
N GLN A 100 5.70 14.16 14.37
CA GLN A 100 7.06 14.70 14.53
C GLN A 100 7.05 16.03 15.30
#